data_AF-A0A7S4EYK9-F1
#
_entry.id   AF-A0A7S4EYK9-F1
#
_cell.length_a   1.000
_cell.length_b   1.000
_cell.length_c   1.000
_cell.angle_alpha   90.00
_cell.angle_beta   90.00
_cell.angle_gamma   90.00
#
_symmetry.space_group_name_H-M   'P 1'
#
loop_
_entity.id
_entity.type
_entity.pdbx_description
1 polymer ?
#
loop_
_entity_poly.entity_id
_entity_poly.type
_entity_poly.pdbx_seq_one_letter_code
_entity_poly.pdbx_strand_id
1 'polypeptide(L)'
;MPVYGTAIPTAEGLRRVLERVKPTGDDATVVWLNLREEPVVYIHGRPFCVKDRSSPFSNLENTGIAMTDVEAAEEMLKAEVVEEARKFGAKLLLCDETAPEATAGVAAWGEMYQYWEDGISENDVQTPKEIFEAAASEAAKGSGRFGKKFVVKYHRVPIPDEKSPRE
;
A
#
# COMPACT_ATOMS: atom_id res chain seq x y z
N MET A 1 14.95 2.37 20.46
CA MET A 1 14.38 2.87 19.19
C MET A 1 12.90 2.54 19.21
N PRO A 2 11.99 3.52 19.08
CA PRO A 2 10.56 3.24 19.04
C PRO A 2 10.20 2.48 17.75
N VAL A 3 9.34 1.49 17.87
CA VAL A 3 8.85 0.67 16.75
C VAL A 3 7.32 0.79 16.71
N TYR A 4 6.77 0.94 15.52
CA TYR A 4 5.34 1.08 15.29
C TYR A 4 4.91 0.06 14.23
N GLY A 5 3.68 -0.45 14.36
CA GLY A 5 3.05 -1.33 13.37
C GLY A 5 1.79 -0.70 12.81
N THR A 6 1.54 -0.91 11.53
CA THR A 6 0.32 -0.50 10.84
C THR A 6 -0.04 -1.55 9.80
N ALA A 7 -1.32 -1.64 9.45
CA ALA A 7 -1.73 -2.22 8.18
C ALA A 7 -1.23 -1.35 7.01
N ILE A 8 -1.55 -1.72 5.76
CA ILE A 8 -1.25 -0.85 4.62
C ILE A 8 -2.08 0.43 4.75
N PRO A 9 -1.47 1.61 4.88
CA PRO A 9 -2.22 2.84 4.97
C PRO A 9 -2.63 3.32 3.57
N THR A 10 -3.63 4.20 3.51
CA THR A 10 -3.83 5.06 2.34
C THR A 10 -2.66 6.04 2.21
N ALA A 11 -2.52 6.70 1.06
CA ALA A 11 -1.50 7.74 0.85
C ALA A 11 -1.61 8.88 1.87
N GLU A 12 -2.83 9.24 2.28
CA GLU A 12 -3.06 10.20 3.37
C GLU A 12 -2.77 9.59 4.75
N GLY A 13 -3.15 8.32 4.96
CA GLY A 13 -2.83 7.58 6.18
C GLY A 13 -1.33 7.50 6.43
N LEU A 14 -0.52 7.26 5.40
CA LEU A 14 0.94 7.27 5.45
C LEU A 14 1.45 8.60 6.00
N ARG A 15 1.01 9.72 5.42
CA ARG A 15 1.43 11.05 5.85
C ARG A 15 1.04 11.33 7.30
N ARG A 16 -0.15 10.89 7.74
CA ARG A 16 -0.57 11.00 9.15
C ARG A 16 0.30 10.18 10.09
N VAL A 17 0.67 8.96 9.69
CA VAL A 17 1.60 8.13 10.47
C VAL A 17 2.94 8.84 10.58
N LEU A 18 3.52 9.31 9.47
CA LEU A 18 4.79 10.05 9.46
C LEU A 18 4.73 11.31 10.32
N GLU A 19 3.62 12.05 10.29
CA GLU A 19 3.40 13.21 11.14
C GLU A 19 3.34 12.86 12.63
N ARG A 20 2.75 11.70 12.96
CA ARG A 20 2.62 11.20 14.34
C ARG A 20 3.93 10.66 14.91
N VAL A 21 4.76 10.04 14.08
CA VAL A 21 6.03 9.42 14.47
C VAL A 21 7.24 10.31 14.16
N LYS A 22 7.01 11.53 13.66
CA LYS A 22 8.08 12.47 13.33
C LYS A 22 8.99 12.66 14.55
N PRO A 23 10.30 12.64 14.33
CA PRO A 23 11.22 12.68 15.45
C PRO A 23 11.35 14.10 16.02
N THR A 24 11.68 14.17 17.32
CA THR A 24 11.85 15.43 18.04
C THR A 24 13.25 16.03 17.85
N GLY A 25 14.28 15.21 17.73
CA GLY A 25 15.67 15.63 17.52
C GLY A 25 15.92 16.21 16.12
N ASP A 26 16.96 17.03 15.99
CA ASP A 26 17.51 17.41 14.68
C ASP A 26 18.27 16.19 14.13
N ASP A 27 18.13 15.90 12.82
CA ASP A 27 18.76 14.78 12.09
C ASP A 27 18.22 13.36 12.33
N ALA A 28 17.05 13.21 12.91
CA ALA A 28 16.45 11.90 13.11
C ALA A 28 15.77 11.34 11.84
N THR A 29 15.88 10.03 11.66
CA THR A 29 15.40 9.28 10.49
C THR A 29 14.23 8.38 10.87
N VAL A 30 13.18 8.37 10.05
CA VAL A 30 12.11 7.37 10.08
C VAL A 30 12.41 6.30 9.04
N VAL A 31 12.39 5.03 9.43
CA VAL A 31 12.53 3.91 8.52
C VAL A 31 11.16 3.26 8.36
N TRP A 32 10.65 3.22 7.13
CA TRP A 32 9.44 2.51 6.78
C TRP A 32 9.79 1.17 6.15
N LEU A 33 9.41 0.08 6.82
CA LEU A 33 9.59 -1.27 6.32
C LEU A 33 8.26 -1.79 5.80
N ASN A 34 8.19 -2.14 4.53
CA ASN A 34 7.06 -2.84 3.94
C ASN A 34 7.42 -4.32 3.80
N LEU A 35 6.67 -5.18 4.50
CA LEU A 35 6.97 -6.60 4.58
C LEU A 35 6.20 -7.48 3.57
N ARG A 36 5.35 -6.86 2.74
CA ARG A 36 4.44 -7.60 1.83
C ARG A 36 5.21 -8.23 0.68
N GLU A 37 4.96 -9.51 0.40
CA GLU A 37 5.48 -10.17 -0.79
C GLU A 37 4.59 -9.93 -2.01
N GLU A 38 3.29 -9.71 -1.79
CA GLU A 38 2.34 -9.47 -2.86
C GLU A 38 2.47 -8.05 -3.43
N PRO A 39 2.37 -7.89 -4.77
CA PRO A 39 2.36 -6.58 -5.39
C PRO A 39 1.10 -5.80 -4.98
N VAL A 40 1.29 -4.51 -4.68
CA VAL A 40 0.22 -3.58 -4.33
C VAL A 40 0.23 -2.43 -5.32
N VAL A 41 -0.94 -1.90 -5.65
CA VAL A 41 -1.13 -0.67 -6.44
C VAL A 41 -2.02 0.29 -5.67
N TYR A 42 -1.76 1.59 -5.79
CA TYR A 42 -2.61 2.63 -5.23
C TYR A 42 -3.48 3.22 -6.33
N ILE A 43 -4.79 3.31 -6.11
CA ILE A 43 -5.74 3.98 -7.00
C ILE A 43 -6.43 5.08 -6.18
N HIS A 44 -6.36 6.33 -6.64
CA HIS A 44 -6.78 7.51 -5.86
C HIS A 44 -6.21 7.53 -4.44
N GLY A 45 -4.97 7.05 -4.28
CA GLY A 45 -4.30 6.97 -2.99
C GLY A 45 -4.83 5.88 -2.03
N ARG A 46 -5.71 4.98 -2.47
CA ARG A 46 -6.15 3.78 -1.72
C ARG A 46 -5.37 2.54 -2.20
N PRO A 47 -4.84 1.69 -1.31
CA PRO A 47 -4.10 0.50 -1.70
C PRO A 47 -5.03 -0.65 -2.12
N PHE A 48 -4.65 -1.36 -3.18
CA PHE A 48 -5.31 -2.56 -3.69
C PHE A 48 -4.25 -3.62 -4.02
N CYS A 49 -4.60 -4.90 -3.85
CA CYS A 49 -3.79 -6.03 -4.30
C CYS A 49 -4.56 -6.88 -5.29
N VAL A 50 -3.83 -7.62 -6.13
CA VAL A 50 -4.42 -8.59 -7.05
C VAL A 50 -4.82 -9.83 -6.25
N LYS A 51 -6.03 -10.32 -6.53
CA LYS A 51 -6.58 -11.54 -5.94
C LYS A 51 -6.96 -12.53 -7.04
N ASP A 52 -6.76 -13.82 -6.77
CA ASP A 52 -7.26 -14.87 -7.66
C ASP A 52 -8.80 -14.89 -7.61
N ARG A 53 -9.45 -14.87 -8.77
CA ARG A 53 -10.92 -14.84 -8.86
C ARG A 53 -11.59 -16.08 -8.25
N SER A 54 -10.93 -17.23 -8.30
CA SER A 54 -11.40 -18.49 -7.72
C SER A 54 -11.13 -18.60 -6.22
N SER A 55 -10.14 -17.86 -5.70
CA SER A 55 -9.73 -17.86 -4.29
C SER A 55 -9.42 -16.44 -3.79
N PRO A 56 -10.43 -15.56 -3.71
CA PRO A 56 -10.23 -14.12 -3.50
C PRO A 56 -9.78 -13.77 -2.07
N PHE A 57 -10.10 -14.61 -1.10
CA PHE A 57 -9.69 -14.45 0.29
C PHE A 57 -8.27 -14.96 0.56
N SER A 58 -7.68 -15.71 -0.37
CA SER A 58 -6.29 -16.15 -0.30
C SER A 58 -5.38 -15.10 -0.93
N ASN A 59 -4.18 -14.93 -0.42
CA ASN A 59 -3.16 -14.14 -1.11
C ASN A 59 -2.61 -14.93 -2.30
N LEU A 60 -2.27 -14.22 -3.39
CA LEU A 60 -1.59 -14.84 -4.51
C LEU A 60 -0.15 -15.17 -4.07
N GLU A 61 0.09 -16.41 -3.68
CA GLU A 61 1.39 -16.84 -3.15
C GLU A 61 2.46 -16.81 -4.26
N ASN A 62 3.43 -15.91 -4.14
CA ASN A 62 4.61 -15.87 -5.00
C ASN A 62 5.86 -16.05 -4.12
N THR A 63 5.92 -17.20 -3.42
CA THR A 63 6.85 -17.41 -2.30
C THR A 63 8.31 -17.27 -2.74
N GLY A 64 9.08 -16.46 -2.02
CA GLY A 64 10.54 -16.34 -2.22
C GLY A 64 10.97 -15.36 -3.31
N ILE A 65 10.07 -14.45 -3.69
CA ILE A 65 10.33 -13.38 -4.65
C ILE A 65 11.36 -12.36 -4.10
N ALA A 66 12.27 -11.87 -4.95
CA ALA A 66 13.22 -10.83 -4.54
C ALA A 66 12.53 -9.45 -4.52
N MET A 67 13.09 -8.50 -3.76
CA MET A 67 12.60 -7.11 -3.69
C MET A 67 12.40 -6.48 -5.08
N THR A 68 13.39 -6.63 -5.97
CA THR A 68 13.37 -6.07 -7.33
C THR A 68 12.25 -6.65 -8.17
N ASP A 69 11.91 -7.92 -7.95
CA ASP A 69 10.88 -8.62 -8.71
C ASP A 69 9.49 -8.16 -8.24
N VAL A 70 9.31 -7.91 -6.94
CA VAL A 70 8.06 -7.33 -6.40
C VAL A 70 7.86 -5.92 -6.93
N GLU A 71 8.87 -5.06 -6.86
CA GLU A 71 8.75 -3.68 -7.39
C GLU A 71 8.49 -3.69 -8.90
N ALA A 72 9.13 -4.57 -9.66
CA ALA A 72 8.85 -4.73 -11.09
C ALA A 72 7.42 -5.20 -11.36
N ALA A 73 6.91 -6.13 -10.55
CA ALA A 73 5.52 -6.58 -10.64
C ALA A 73 4.53 -5.46 -10.29
N GLU A 74 4.86 -4.57 -9.35
CA GLU A 74 4.05 -3.39 -9.01
C GLU A 74 4.00 -2.38 -10.16
N GLU A 75 5.12 -2.16 -10.85
CA GLU A 75 5.16 -1.30 -12.05
C GLU A 75 4.36 -1.91 -13.22
N MET A 76 4.46 -3.23 -13.43
CA MET A 76 3.65 -3.94 -14.42
C MET A 76 2.16 -3.84 -14.08
N LEU A 77 1.80 -4.07 -12.82
CA LEU A 77 0.42 -3.96 -12.34
C LEU A 77 -0.14 -2.54 -12.55
N LYS A 78 0.64 -1.50 -12.25
CA LYS A 78 0.27 -0.11 -12.54
C LYS A 78 -0.03 0.08 -14.03
N ALA A 79 0.84 -0.38 -14.91
CA ALA A 79 0.65 -0.25 -16.36
C ALA A 79 -0.61 -0.99 -16.85
N GLU A 80 -0.86 -2.20 -16.34
CA GLU A 80 -2.06 -2.98 -16.66
C GLU A 80 -3.35 -2.28 -16.21
N VAL A 81 -3.36 -1.74 -14.98
CA VAL A 81 -4.50 -0.98 -14.44
C VAL A 81 -4.79 0.26 -15.29
N VAL A 82 -3.76 1.03 -15.66
CA VAL A 82 -3.92 2.23 -16.50
C VAL A 82 -4.48 1.87 -17.88
N GLU A 83 -3.96 0.81 -18.50
CA GLU A 83 -4.43 0.36 -19.82
C GLU A 83 -5.86 -0.19 -19.75
N GLU A 84 -6.22 -0.91 -18.69
CA GLU A 84 -7.59 -1.37 -18.48
C GLU A 84 -8.55 -0.19 -18.29
N ALA A 85 -8.21 0.76 -17.42
CA ALA A 85 -9.01 1.97 -17.22
C ALA A 85 -9.23 2.73 -18.52
N ARG A 86 -8.19 2.85 -19.37
CA ARG A 86 -8.28 3.47 -20.69
C ARG A 86 -9.27 2.75 -21.62
N LYS A 87 -9.28 1.42 -21.62
CA LYS A 87 -10.21 0.61 -22.44
C LYS A 87 -11.67 0.78 -22.02
N PHE A 88 -11.92 0.98 -20.72
CA PHE A 88 -13.26 1.11 -20.17
C PHE A 88 -13.69 2.56 -19.91
N GLY A 89 -13.03 3.53 -20.55
CA GLY A 89 -13.44 4.94 -20.50
C GLY A 89 -13.12 5.63 -19.17
N ALA A 90 -11.90 5.44 -18.67
CA ALA A 90 -11.42 5.88 -17.35
C ALA A 90 -12.16 5.23 -16.18
N LYS A 91 -12.53 3.94 -16.33
CA LYS A 91 -13.24 3.17 -15.30
C LYS A 91 -12.51 1.86 -15.02
N LEU A 92 -12.47 1.44 -13.76
CA LEU A 92 -11.92 0.14 -13.35
C LEU A 92 -12.90 -0.56 -12.43
N LEU A 93 -13.07 -1.86 -12.60
CA LEU A 93 -13.89 -2.66 -11.70
C LEU A 93 -13.05 -3.08 -10.50
N LEU A 94 -13.38 -2.56 -9.32
CA LEU A 94 -12.70 -2.87 -8.08
C LEU A 94 -13.53 -3.81 -7.22
N CYS A 95 -12.84 -4.62 -6.41
CA CYS A 95 -13.44 -5.43 -5.36
C CYS A 95 -13.08 -4.83 -4.00
N ASP A 96 -14.02 -4.85 -3.07
CA ASP A 96 -13.81 -4.45 -1.68
C ASP A 96 -14.64 -5.36 -0.77
N GLU A 97 -14.36 -5.34 0.53
CA GLU A 97 -14.94 -6.24 1.51
C GLU A 97 -15.68 -5.44 2.57
N THR A 98 -16.90 -5.85 2.90
CA THR A 98 -17.61 -5.33 4.05
C THR A 98 -17.04 -5.95 5.32
N ALA A 99 -16.82 -5.13 6.35
CA ALA A 99 -16.53 -5.68 7.66
C ALA A 99 -17.74 -6.52 8.09
N PRO A 100 -17.54 -7.74 8.62
CA PRO A 100 -18.65 -8.53 9.12
C PRO A 100 -19.38 -7.75 10.20
N GLU A 101 -20.72 -7.70 10.13
CA GLU A 101 -21.56 -7.17 11.21
C GLU A 101 -21.50 -8.16 12.41
N ALA A 102 -20.39 -8.15 13.16
CA ALA A 102 -20.22 -9.02 14.30
C ALA A 102 -20.63 -8.28 15.59
N THR A 103 -21.82 -8.59 16.11
CA THR A 103 -22.02 -8.59 17.57
C THR A 103 -21.07 -9.63 18.18
N ALA A 104 -20.35 -9.24 19.23
CA ALA A 104 -19.25 -10.00 19.82
C ALA A 104 -19.49 -11.52 19.87
N GLY A 105 -18.63 -12.30 19.21
CA GLY A 105 -18.60 -13.78 19.33
C GLY A 105 -18.72 -14.59 18.03
N VAL A 106 -18.81 -13.98 16.85
CA VAL A 106 -18.90 -14.71 15.57
C VAL A 106 -17.66 -14.47 14.72
N ALA A 107 -16.98 -15.56 14.32
CA ALA A 107 -15.99 -15.56 13.25
C ALA A 107 -16.73 -15.53 11.90
N ALA A 108 -17.32 -14.39 11.56
CA ALA A 108 -17.94 -14.19 10.26
C ALA A 108 -16.89 -13.62 9.29
N TRP A 109 -16.89 -14.14 8.05
CA TRP A 109 -16.14 -13.54 6.95
C TRP A 109 -16.97 -12.37 6.39
N GLY A 110 -16.31 -11.30 5.97
CA GLY A 110 -16.96 -10.17 5.29
C GLY A 110 -17.58 -10.58 3.95
N GLU A 111 -18.51 -9.77 3.43
CA GLU A 111 -19.03 -9.96 2.07
C GLU A 111 -18.21 -9.12 1.08
N MET A 112 -17.76 -9.75 0.00
CA MET A 112 -17.07 -9.09 -1.08
C MET A 112 -18.09 -8.46 -2.05
N TYR A 113 -17.85 -7.22 -2.45
CA TYR A 113 -18.68 -6.53 -3.43
C TYR A 113 -17.81 -5.86 -4.50
N GLN A 114 -18.42 -5.58 -5.65
CA GLN A 114 -17.75 -4.96 -6.79
C GLN A 114 -18.38 -3.61 -7.10
N TYR A 115 -17.55 -2.64 -7.47
CA TYR A 115 -18.00 -1.34 -7.93
C TYR A 115 -17.08 -0.80 -9.02
N TRP A 116 -17.65 0.06 -9.88
CA TRP A 116 -16.87 0.81 -10.85
C TRP A 116 -16.28 2.03 -10.17
N GLU A 117 -14.95 2.14 -10.19
CA GLU A 117 -14.24 3.34 -9.84
C GLU A 117 -14.02 4.16 -11.11
N ASP A 118 -14.45 5.41 -11.08
CA ASP A 118 -14.48 6.31 -12.24
C ASP A 118 -13.37 7.36 -12.18
N GLY A 119 -13.02 7.92 -13.33
CA GLY A 119 -12.08 9.03 -13.43
C GLY A 119 -10.61 8.62 -13.31
N ILE A 120 -10.29 7.34 -13.49
CA ILE A 120 -8.93 6.83 -13.32
C ILE A 120 -8.06 7.28 -14.49
N SER A 121 -7.05 8.09 -14.19
CA SER A 121 -5.97 8.46 -15.10
C SER A 121 -4.62 7.90 -14.66
N GLU A 122 -3.59 8.05 -15.49
CA GLU A 122 -2.22 7.61 -15.17
C GLU A 122 -1.68 8.21 -13.87
N ASN A 123 -2.09 9.44 -13.53
CA ASN A 123 -1.67 10.10 -12.29
C ASN A 123 -2.37 9.57 -11.04
N ASP A 124 -3.50 8.90 -11.21
CA ASP A 124 -4.32 8.36 -10.12
C ASP A 124 -3.88 6.96 -9.69
N VAL A 125 -3.02 6.33 -10.50
CA VAL A 125 -2.48 4.98 -10.27
C VAL A 125 -1.00 5.09 -9.91
N GLN A 126 -0.64 4.62 -8.71
CA GLN A 126 0.72 4.77 -8.19
C GLN A 126 1.23 3.47 -7.56
N THR A 127 2.54 3.23 -7.65
CA THR A 127 3.17 2.13 -6.90
C THR A 127 3.43 2.54 -5.45
N PRO A 128 3.59 1.59 -4.52
CA PRO A 128 3.95 1.90 -3.14
C PRO A 128 5.19 2.78 -3.08
N LYS A 129 6.21 2.47 -3.88
CA LYS A 129 7.45 3.24 -3.97
C LYS A 129 7.19 4.71 -4.29
N GLU A 130 6.37 5.01 -5.30
CA GLU A 130 6.01 6.39 -5.67
C GLU A 130 5.29 7.12 -4.53
N ILE A 131 4.35 6.45 -3.85
CA ILE A 131 3.65 7.00 -2.68
C ILE A 131 4.62 7.34 -1.54
N PHE A 132 5.58 6.45 -1.28
CA PHE A 132 6.59 6.64 -0.23
C PHE A 132 7.58 7.74 -0.58
N GLU A 133 8.09 7.77 -1.81
CA GLU A 133 9.03 8.79 -2.27
C GLU A 133 8.40 10.19 -2.26
N ALA A 134 7.12 10.30 -2.64
CA ALA A 134 6.37 11.55 -2.52
C ALA A 134 6.27 12.03 -1.06
N ALA A 135 5.88 11.14 -0.14
CA ALA A 135 5.79 11.47 1.28
C ALA A 135 7.16 11.80 1.91
N ALA A 136 8.21 11.09 1.50
CA ALA A 136 9.58 11.35 1.94
C ALA A 136 10.07 12.72 1.45
N SER A 137 9.77 13.08 0.20
CA SER A 137 10.08 14.41 -0.36
C SER A 137 9.37 15.53 0.39
N GLU A 138 8.09 15.35 0.75
CA GLU A 138 7.36 16.30 1.58
C GLU A 138 7.98 16.45 2.98
N ALA A 139 8.34 15.35 3.64
CA ALA A 139 9.00 15.36 4.94
C ALA A 139 10.37 16.06 4.90
N ALA A 140 11.14 15.85 3.83
CA ALA A 140 12.46 16.47 3.64
C ALA A 140 12.38 18.00 3.45
N LYS A 141 11.32 18.51 2.83
CA LYS A 141 11.07 19.95 2.67
C LYS A 141 10.79 20.65 4.00
N GLY A 142 10.29 19.92 5.00
CA GLY A 142 10.06 20.45 6.34
C GLY A 142 9.04 21.59 6.43
N SER A 143 8.10 21.64 5.50
CA SER A 143 7.03 22.64 5.42
C SER A 143 5.65 21.97 5.37
N GLY A 144 4.58 22.76 5.52
CA GLY A 144 3.21 22.24 5.55
C GLY A 144 2.95 21.36 6.79
N ARG A 145 2.32 20.20 6.59
CA ARG A 145 1.84 19.33 7.69
C ARG A 145 2.93 18.84 8.64
N PHE A 146 4.17 18.69 8.16
CA PHE A 146 5.24 18.12 8.97
C PHE A 146 5.84 19.13 9.95
N GLY A 147 5.87 20.42 9.56
CA GLY A 147 6.36 21.55 10.36
C GLY A 147 7.87 21.57 10.63
N LYS A 148 8.56 20.43 10.49
CA LYS A 148 10.01 20.25 10.63
C LYS A 148 10.50 19.25 9.60
N LYS A 149 11.73 19.45 9.11
CA LYS A 149 12.39 18.50 8.19
C LYS A 149 12.84 17.24 8.92
N PHE A 150 12.66 16.08 8.30
CA PHE A 150 13.26 14.81 8.73
C PHE A 150 13.42 13.87 7.55
N VAL A 151 14.28 12.86 7.71
CA VAL A 151 14.57 11.88 6.66
C VAL A 151 13.63 10.70 6.79
N VAL A 152 13.04 10.26 5.68
CA VAL A 152 12.27 9.01 5.60
C VAL A 152 12.98 8.07 4.64
N LYS A 153 13.26 6.84 5.10
CA LYS A 153 13.82 5.77 4.27
C LYS A 153 12.79 4.67 4.09
N TYR A 154 12.53 4.29 2.86
CA TYR A 154 11.63 3.18 2.53
C TYR A 154 12.45 1.93 2.19
N HIS A 155 12.06 0.78 2.74
CA HIS A 155 12.59 -0.51 2.36
C HIS A 155 11.46 -1.51 2.14
N ARG A 156 11.53 -2.23 1.02
CA ARG A 156 10.68 -3.40 0.74
C ARG A 156 11.45 -4.66 1.13
N VAL A 157 10.86 -5.47 2.01
CA VAL A 157 11.43 -6.73 2.49
C VAL A 157 10.33 -7.79 2.36
N PRO A 158 10.17 -8.45 1.20
CA PRO A 158 9.07 -9.39 0.99
C PRO A 158 9.22 -10.60 1.93
N ILE A 159 8.31 -10.72 2.88
CA ILE A 159 8.23 -11.86 3.80
C ILE A 159 7.01 -12.70 3.37
N PRO A 160 7.18 -14.03 3.19
CA PRO A 160 6.06 -14.88 2.85
C PRO A 160 4.98 -14.86 3.91
N ASP A 161 3.73 -14.79 3.47
CA ASP A 161 2.60 -14.77 4.40
C ASP A 161 2.56 -16.05 5.25
N GLU A 162 2.11 -15.91 6.50
CA GLU A 162 2.04 -16.98 7.50
C GLU A 162 3.35 -17.73 7.80
N LYS A 163 4.51 -17.26 7.32
CA LYS A 163 5.82 -17.88 7.57
C LYS A 163 6.75 -16.92 8.31
N SER A 164 7.57 -17.48 9.19
CA SER A 164 8.63 -16.71 9.84
C SER A 164 9.71 -16.29 8.81
N PRO A 165 10.33 -15.10 8.95
CA PRO A 165 11.49 -14.72 8.16
C PRO A 165 12.58 -15.80 8.22
N ARG A 166 13.30 -16.01 7.12
CA ARG A 166 14.45 -16.92 7.10
C ARG A 166 15.60 -16.31 7.92
N GLU A 167 16.25 -17.13 8.74
CA GLU A 167 17.44 -16.76 9.53
C GLU A 167 18.66 -16.43 8.67
#